data_AF-A0A2H1K1Q7-F1
#
_entry.id   AF-A0A2H1K1Q7-F1
#
_cell.length_a   1.000
_cell.length_b   1.000
_cell.length_c   1.000
_cell.angle_alpha   90.00
_cell.angle_beta   90.00
_cell.angle_gamma   90.00
#
_symmetry.space_group_name_H-M   'P 1'
#
loop_
_entity.id
_entity.type
_entity.pdbx_description
1 polymer ?
#
loop_
_entity_poly.entity_id
_entity_poly.type
_entity_poly.pdbx_seq_one_letter_code
_entity_poly.pdbx_strand_id
1 'polypeptide(L)'
;MRGQTSSDPTPYAAFGAFTGIYARNEMQRSRVMRQSIAGALLTGSVTVGAMLSQFEANVWVLTAVTCVASGVGAIVAANWGLAPAGSIFFIFATAAVGSIPHGAPVWLAAAVAGASAAFCVLLGAGAHLLGEGRRGKLIGTLAVGLSAGDLAAHGARFMVAPAIAGVLGIVSTAFWPELSHPYWAMVAAVAPITPPHRTARVQRGLHRIVGTLGGLVVTAFILSFPSQPWQLVVWVILLQFLAEVFVGRNYAFALLFITPLALAMTQIAHPQAVGQLVTSRAVETVIGAAVGIVVVVVGFRHSKE
;
A
#
# COMPACT_ATOMS: atom_id res chain seq x y z
N MET A 1 17.71 -22.65 13.44
CA MET A 1 18.06 -21.22 13.36
C MET A 1 18.77 -20.98 12.04
N ARG A 2 18.03 -20.71 10.95
CA ARG A 2 18.64 -20.28 9.68
C ARG A 2 18.94 -18.79 9.82
N GLY A 3 20.18 -18.37 9.58
CA GLY A 3 20.52 -16.96 9.50
C GLY A 3 19.58 -16.29 8.50
N GLN A 4 18.89 -15.24 8.95
CA GLN A 4 18.13 -14.34 8.08
C GLN A 4 19.13 -13.79 7.07
N THR A 5 19.08 -14.32 5.85
CA THR A 5 19.95 -13.92 4.76
C THR A 5 19.58 -12.49 4.36
N SER A 6 20.57 -11.61 4.27
CA SER A 6 20.53 -10.25 3.73
C SER A 6 20.07 -10.15 2.25
N SER A 7 19.38 -11.18 1.76
CA SER A 7 19.03 -11.40 0.37
C SER A 7 17.65 -12.05 0.17
N ASP A 8 16.76 -12.03 1.17
CA ASP A 8 15.39 -12.53 1.00
C ASP A 8 14.66 -11.75 -0.13
N PRO A 9 14.34 -12.40 -1.27
CA PRO A 9 13.73 -11.71 -2.39
C PRO A 9 12.21 -11.52 -2.23
N THR A 10 11.61 -12.13 -1.21
CA THR A 10 10.16 -12.19 -0.99
C THR A 10 9.47 -10.82 -0.97
N PRO A 11 9.93 -9.80 -0.22
CA PRO A 11 9.26 -8.49 -0.22
C PRO A 11 9.27 -7.82 -1.60
N TYR A 12 10.36 -7.94 -2.36
CA TYR A 12 10.45 -7.37 -3.71
C TYR A 12 9.49 -8.06 -4.67
N ALA A 13 9.40 -9.39 -4.59
CA ALA A 13 8.47 -10.18 -5.40
C ALA A 13 7.01 -9.85 -5.06
N ALA A 14 6.69 -9.66 -3.77
CA ALA A 14 5.36 -9.29 -3.31
C ALA A 14 4.92 -7.91 -3.82
N PHE A 15 5.80 -6.89 -3.74
CA PHE A 15 5.50 -5.56 -4.28
C PHE A 15 5.40 -5.55 -5.81
N GLY A 16 6.22 -6.33 -6.51
CA GLY A 16 6.06 -6.55 -7.95
C GLY A 16 4.71 -7.18 -8.31
N ALA A 17 4.25 -8.14 -7.50
CA ALA A 17 2.97 -8.83 -7.72
C ALA A 17 1.74 -7.92 -7.57
N PHE A 18 1.83 -6.79 -6.85
CA PHE A 18 0.76 -5.79 -6.78
C PHE A 18 0.38 -5.21 -8.15
N THR A 19 1.23 -5.36 -9.16
CA THR A 19 0.90 -5.08 -10.57
C THR A 19 -0.39 -5.77 -11.01
N GLY A 20 -0.64 -7.00 -10.55
CA GLY A 20 -1.83 -7.77 -10.92
C GLY A 20 -3.16 -7.18 -10.41
N ILE A 21 -3.12 -6.30 -9.42
CA ILE A 21 -4.30 -5.60 -8.89
C ILE A 21 -4.81 -4.56 -9.87
N TYR A 22 -3.92 -3.99 -10.70
CA TYR A 22 -4.27 -2.91 -11.60
C TYR A 22 -5.06 -3.38 -12.83
N ALA A 23 -6.01 -2.55 -13.28
CA ALA A 23 -6.78 -2.73 -14.52
C ALA A 23 -7.52 -4.10 -14.68
N ARG A 24 -7.90 -4.75 -13.56
CA ARG A 24 -8.52 -6.09 -13.53
C ARG A 24 -9.78 -6.24 -14.41
N ASN A 25 -10.56 -5.17 -14.56
CA ASN A 25 -11.86 -5.19 -15.26
C ASN A 25 -11.85 -4.50 -16.63
N GLU A 26 -10.67 -4.25 -17.21
CA GLU A 26 -10.53 -3.51 -18.46
C GLU A 26 -10.41 -4.39 -19.69
N MET A 27 -10.63 -3.79 -20.86
CA MET A 27 -10.35 -4.45 -22.14
C MET A 27 -8.88 -4.83 -22.26
N GLN A 28 -8.61 -5.97 -22.89
CA GLN A 28 -7.29 -6.61 -22.94
C GLN A 28 -6.12 -5.68 -23.26
N ARG A 29 -6.24 -4.87 -24.33
CA ARG A 29 -5.18 -3.94 -24.75
C ARG A 29 -4.94 -2.84 -23.73
N SER A 30 -6.02 -2.28 -23.16
CA SER A 30 -5.95 -1.25 -22.12
C SER A 30 -5.40 -1.82 -20.81
N ARG A 31 -5.82 -3.03 -20.45
CA ARG A 31 -5.34 -3.79 -19.28
C ARG A 31 -3.83 -3.98 -19.35
N VAL A 32 -3.31 -4.55 -20.44
CA VAL A 32 -1.86 -4.77 -20.59
C VAL A 32 -1.10 -3.45 -20.50
N MET A 33 -1.55 -2.41 -21.21
CA MET A 33 -0.89 -1.10 -21.17
C MET A 33 -0.86 -0.52 -19.74
N ARG A 34 -2.00 -0.46 -19.06
CA ARG A 34 -2.11 0.13 -17.71
C ARG A 34 -1.42 -0.71 -16.64
N GLN A 35 -1.50 -2.04 -16.73
CA GLN A 35 -0.74 -2.94 -15.87
C GLN A 35 0.76 -2.77 -16.07
N SER A 36 1.24 -2.65 -17.32
CA SER A 36 2.66 -2.40 -17.59
C SER A 36 3.14 -1.07 -17.00
N ILE A 37 2.35 0.00 -17.11
CA ILE A 37 2.67 1.30 -16.48
C ILE A 37 2.71 1.16 -14.96
N ALA A 38 1.71 0.53 -14.35
CA ALA A 38 1.69 0.31 -12.90
C ALA A 38 2.88 -0.55 -12.44
N GLY A 39 3.21 -1.61 -13.18
CA GLY A 39 4.34 -2.48 -12.89
C GLY A 39 5.69 -1.77 -13.01
N ALA A 40 5.86 -0.88 -13.99
CA ALA A 40 7.04 -0.04 -14.11
C ALA A 40 7.16 0.92 -12.92
N LEU A 41 6.06 1.56 -12.50
CA LEU A 41 6.05 2.45 -11.33
C LEU A 41 6.34 1.70 -10.02
N LEU A 42 5.77 0.52 -9.83
CA LEU A 42 6.03 -0.32 -8.66
C LEU A 42 7.48 -0.80 -8.63
N THR A 43 8.00 -1.25 -9.77
CA THR A 43 9.41 -1.66 -9.89
C THR A 43 10.34 -0.47 -9.60
N GLY A 44 10.04 0.71 -10.15
CA GLY A 44 10.78 1.94 -9.83
C GLY A 44 10.71 2.29 -8.35
N SER A 45 9.54 2.16 -7.72
CA SER A 45 9.34 2.41 -6.28
C SER A 45 10.16 1.45 -5.42
N VAL A 46 10.21 0.16 -5.78
CA VAL A 46 11.05 -0.85 -5.13
C VAL A 46 12.54 -0.53 -5.32
N THR A 47 12.96 -0.17 -6.53
CA THR A 47 14.36 0.21 -6.82
C THR A 47 14.80 1.40 -5.98
N VAL A 48 13.96 2.45 -5.89
CA VAL A 48 14.23 3.61 -5.02
C VAL A 48 14.29 3.19 -3.56
N GLY A 49 13.35 2.36 -3.09
CA GLY A 49 13.42 1.80 -1.74
C GLY A 49 14.71 1.03 -1.49
N ALA A 50 15.13 0.18 -2.42
CA ALA A 50 16.35 -0.62 -2.27
C ALA A 50 17.60 0.26 -2.23
N MET A 51 17.63 1.36 -2.99
CA MET A 51 18.71 2.34 -2.91
C MET A 51 18.77 2.98 -1.52
N LEU A 52 17.62 3.40 -0.97
CA LEU A 52 17.53 3.97 0.37
C LEU A 52 18.00 3.00 1.46
N SER A 53 17.64 1.72 1.34
CA SER A 53 18.11 0.65 2.23
C SER A 53 19.63 0.45 2.14
N GLN A 54 20.21 0.42 0.94
CA GLN A 54 21.65 0.27 0.73
C GLN A 54 22.47 1.44 1.28
N PHE A 55 21.96 2.66 1.13
CA PHE A 55 22.63 3.86 1.65
C PHE A 55 22.31 4.11 3.13
N GLU A 56 21.61 3.19 3.80
CA GLU A 56 21.19 3.31 5.20
C GLU A 56 20.54 4.67 5.49
N ALA A 57 19.67 5.10 4.57
CA ALA A 57 19.04 6.40 4.62
C ALA A 57 18.29 6.56 5.95
N ASN A 58 18.52 7.67 6.64
CA ASN A 58 17.81 7.96 7.88
C ASN A 58 16.30 8.09 7.63
N VAL A 59 15.52 7.98 8.71
CA VAL A 59 14.05 7.98 8.65
C VAL A 59 13.46 9.24 7.98
N TRP A 60 14.14 10.39 8.09
CA TRP A 60 13.71 11.64 7.47
C TRP A 60 13.89 11.63 5.96
N VAL A 61 15.04 11.17 5.47
CA VAL A 61 15.32 11.00 4.04
C VAL A 61 14.37 9.97 3.44
N LEU A 62 14.19 8.81 4.10
CA LEU A 62 13.25 7.77 3.68
C LEU A 62 11.83 8.33 3.54
N THR A 63 11.37 9.10 4.54
CA THR A 63 10.04 9.73 4.54
C THR A 63 9.91 10.75 3.42
N ALA A 64 10.90 11.64 3.24
CA ALA A 64 10.88 12.66 2.20
C ALA A 64 10.81 12.04 0.80
N VAL A 65 11.66 11.06 0.50
CA VAL A 65 11.67 10.36 -0.80
C VAL A 65 10.36 9.59 -1.02
N THR A 66 9.81 8.97 0.02
CA THR A 66 8.50 8.30 -0.05
C THR A 66 7.36 9.29 -0.36
N CYS A 67 7.40 10.51 0.17
CA CYS A 67 6.41 11.54 -0.14
C CYS A 67 6.47 11.96 -1.61
N VAL A 68 7.68 12.13 -2.15
CA VAL A 68 7.90 12.44 -3.57
C VAL A 68 7.40 11.28 -4.45
N ALA A 69 7.77 10.03 -4.13
CA ALA A 69 7.30 8.84 -4.83
C ALA A 69 5.76 8.73 -4.80
N SER A 70 5.14 9.05 -3.67
CA SER A 70 3.69 9.10 -3.52
C SER A 70 3.03 10.14 -4.42
N GLY A 71 3.52 11.38 -4.42
CA GLY A 71 2.98 12.47 -5.23
C GLY A 71 3.13 12.20 -6.73
N VAL A 72 4.34 11.82 -7.16
CA VAL A 72 4.62 11.48 -8.57
C VAL A 72 3.80 10.28 -9.01
N GLY A 73 3.77 9.21 -8.20
CA GLY A 73 2.97 8.01 -8.49
C GLY A 73 1.48 8.32 -8.61
N ALA A 74 0.94 9.20 -7.74
CA ALA A 74 -0.45 9.64 -7.83
C ALA A 74 -0.73 10.45 -9.10
N ILE A 75 0.19 11.34 -9.51
CA ILE A 75 0.05 12.11 -10.77
C ILE A 75 0.03 11.17 -11.97
N VAL A 76 0.99 10.26 -12.07
CA VAL A 76 1.07 9.31 -13.19
C VAL A 76 -0.16 8.39 -13.19
N ALA A 77 -0.57 7.91 -12.01
CA ALA A 77 -1.77 7.08 -11.88
C ALA A 77 -3.04 7.82 -12.32
N ALA A 78 -3.20 9.09 -11.95
CA ALA A 78 -4.33 9.91 -12.38
C ALA A 78 -4.30 10.19 -13.89
N ASN A 79 -3.14 10.57 -14.43
CA ASN A 79 -2.96 10.89 -15.85
C ASN A 79 -3.26 9.70 -16.78
N TRP A 80 -2.87 8.49 -16.36
CA TRP A 80 -3.13 7.26 -17.12
C TRP A 80 -4.40 6.51 -16.71
N GLY A 81 -5.18 7.08 -15.78
CA GLY A 81 -6.41 6.49 -15.27
C GLY A 81 -6.21 5.09 -14.66
N LEU A 82 -5.10 4.89 -13.95
CA LEU A 82 -4.80 3.63 -13.28
C LEU A 82 -5.80 3.38 -12.15
N ALA A 83 -6.41 2.20 -12.15
CA ALA A 83 -7.24 1.70 -11.06
C ALA A 83 -6.56 0.48 -10.44
N PRO A 84 -6.38 0.41 -9.10
CA PRO A 84 -6.85 1.35 -8.09
C PRO A 84 -6.16 2.72 -8.13
N ALA A 85 -6.91 3.79 -7.87
CA ALA A 85 -6.39 5.16 -7.87
C ALA A 85 -5.62 5.51 -6.58
N GLY A 86 -4.70 6.48 -6.68
CA GLY A 86 -3.87 6.97 -5.57
C GLY A 86 -2.49 6.31 -5.50
N SER A 87 -1.84 6.40 -4.33
CA SER A 87 -0.41 6.09 -4.18
C SER A 87 -0.06 5.07 -3.08
N ILE A 88 -1.05 4.40 -2.48
CA ILE A 88 -0.85 3.45 -1.36
C ILE A 88 0.27 2.44 -1.65
N PHE A 89 0.23 1.82 -2.84
CA PHE A 89 1.19 0.77 -3.19
C PHE A 89 2.60 1.33 -3.46
N PHE A 90 2.72 2.56 -3.97
CA PHE A 90 4.01 3.21 -4.17
C PHE A 90 4.66 3.58 -2.83
N ILE A 91 3.88 4.07 -1.86
CA ILE A 91 4.36 4.31 -0.50
C ILE A 91 4.87 3.02 0.12
N PHE A 92 4.09 1.95 0.05
CA PHE A 92 4.52 0.65 0.58
C PHE A 92 5.79 0.14 -0.10
N ALA A 93 5.83 0.14 -1.43
CA ALA A 93 6.97 -0.35 -2.19
C ALA A 93 8.26 0.43 -1.90
N THR A 94 8.20 1.76 -1.76
CA THR A 94 9.39 2.56 -1.44
C THR A 94 9.76 2.49 0.03
N ALA A 95 8.81 2.74 0.93
CA ALA A 95 9.12 2.88 2.35
C ALA A 95 9.37 1.55 3.05
N ALA A 96 8.57 0.51 2.76
CA ALA A 96 8.76 -0.79 3.39
C ALA A 96 10.09 -1.40 2.94
N VAL A 97 10.41 -1.33 1.63
CA VAL A 97 11.71 -1.78 1.12
C VAL A 97 12.86 -0.94 1.68
N GLY A 98 12.73 0.39 1.70
CA GLY A 98 13.75 1.28 2.24
C GLY A 98 13.98 1.14 3.74
N SER A 99 13.02 0.57 4.48
CA SER A 99 13.16 0.28 5.90
C SER A 99 13.83 -1.07 6.22
N ILE A 100 14.09 -1.92 5.22
CA ILE A 100 14.77 -3.21 5.42
C ILE A 100 16.24 -2.92 5.78
N PRO A 101 16.72 -3.32 6.97
CA PRO A 101 18.14 -3.18 7.31
C PRO A 101 18.97 -4.10 6.41
N HIS A 102 20.05 -3.59 5.82
CA HIS A 102 20.98 -4.37 4.99
C HIS A 102 20.24 -5.17 3.89
N GLY A 103 19.32 -4.51 3.17
CA GLY A 103 18.51 -5.15 2.14
C GLY A 103 19.34 -5.70 0.97
N ALA A 104 18.68 -6.48 0.12
CA ALA A 104 19.31 -7.08 -1.06
C ALA A 104 19.89 -6.01 -2.01
N PRO A 105 20.86 -6.38 -2.86
CA PRO A 105 21.39 -5.49 -3.87
C PRO A 105 20.31 -4.83 -4.72
N VAL A 106 20.45 -3.53 -5.02
CA VAL A 106 19.45 -2.75 -5.80
C VAL A 106 19.07 -3.45 -7.11
N TRP A 107 20.05 -4.00 -7.82
CA TRP A 107 19.80 -4.71 -9.07
C TRP A 107 18.95 -5.97 -8.87
N LEU A 108 19.15 -6.70 -7.77
CA LEU A 108 18.40 -7.92 -7.46
C LEU A 108 16.97 -7.57 -7.05
N ALA A 109 16.79 -6.56 -6.19
CA ALA A 109 15.47 -6.05 -5.83
C ALA A 109 14.68 -5.58 -7.07
N ALA A 110 15.33 -4.81 -7.95
CA ALA A 110 14.74 -4.34 -9.21
C ALA A 110 14.40 -5.51 -10.15
N ALA A 111 15.29 -6.48 -10.32
CA ALA A 111 15.09 -7.64 -11.18
C ALA A 111 13.95 -8.53 -10.68
N VAL A 112 13.89 -8.81 -9.39
CA VAL A 112 12.82 -9.63 -8.78
C VAL A 112 11.48 -8.93 -8.86
N ALA A 113 11.40 -7.65 -8.51
CA ALA A 113 10.18 -6.87 -8.62
C ALA A 113 9.71 -6.76 -10.07
N GLY A 114 10.63 -6.48 -10.99
CA GLY A 114 10.37 -6.39 -12.43
C GLY A 114 9.92 -7.71 -13.03
N ALA A 115 10.55 -8.84 -12.67
CA ALA A 115 10.15 -10.17 -13.12
C ALA A 115 8.76 -10.56 -12.60
N SER A 116 8.46 -10.26 -11.33
CA SER A 116 7.14 -10.51 -10.74
C SER A 116 6.06 -9.63 -11.40
N ALA A 117 6.36 -8.34 -11.64
CA ALA A 117 5.47 -7.43 -12.36
C ALA A 117 5.22 -7.90 -13.81
N ALA A 118 6.27 -8.28 -14.53
CA ALA A 118 6.17 -8.82 -15.88
C ALA A 118 5.35 -10.12 -15.91
N PHE A 119 5.55 -11.01 -14.95
CA PHE A 119 4.76 -12.23 -14.81
C PHE A 119 3.27 -11.91 -14.58
N CYS A 120 2.94 -10.94 -13.72
CA CYS A 120 1.56 -10.48 -13.54
C CYS A 120 0.95 -9.89 -14.83
N VAL A 121 1.73 -9.12 -15.59
CA VAL A 121 1.29 -8.59 -16.90
C VAL A 121 1.05 -9.74 -17.88
N LEU A 122 1.92 -10.77 -17.91
CA LEU A 122 1.75 -11.95 -18.76
C LEU A 122 0.51 -12.77 -18.35
N LEU A 123 0.26 -12.94 -17.06
CA LEU A 123 -0.96 -13.60 -16.57
C LEU A 123 -2.21 -12.79 -16.94
N GLY A 124 -2.19 -11.47 -16.76
CA GLY A 124 -3.27 -10.60 -17.20
C GLY A 124 -3.45 -10.60 -18.73
N ALA A 125 -2.34 -10.73 -19.47
CA ALA A 125 -2.32 -10.90 -20.90
C ALA A 125 -2.95 -12.23 -21.32
N GLY A 126 -2.71 -13.31 -20.58
CA GLY A 126 -3.20 -14.66 -20.85
C GLY A 126 -4.59 -14.98 -20.30
N ALA A 127 -5.17 -14.14 -19.45
CA ALA A 127 -6.46 -14.42 -18.79
C ALA A 127 -7.64 -14.65 -19.77
N HIS A 128 -7.57 -14.08 -20.98
CA HIS A 128 -8.55 -14.33 -22.05
C HIS A 128 -8.57 -15.80 -22.52
N LEU A 129 -7.46 -16.53 -22.39
CA LEU A 129 -7.37 -17.96 -22.71
C LEU A 129 -8.16 -18.81 -21.72
N LEU A 130 -8.37 -18.32 -20.50
CA LEU A 130 -9.12 -18.98 -19.43
C LEU A 130 -10.62 -18.61 -19.43
N GLY A 131 -11.08 -17.86 -20.44
CA GLY A 131 -12.48 -17.47 -20.55
C GLY A 131 -12.90 -16.28 -19.68
N GLU A 132 -11.96 -15.52 -19.09
CA GLU A 132 -12.26 -14.18 -18.58
C GLU A 132 -12.72 -13.33 -19.78
N GLY A 133 -14.03 -13.17 -19.90
CA GLY A 133 -14.68 -12.73 -21.13
C GLY A 133 -14.23 -11.34 -21.59
N ARG A 134 -14.38 -11.11 -22.91
CA ARG A 134 -14.24 -9.82 -23.62
C ARG A 134 -15.13 -8.67 -23.08
N ARG A 135 -15.80 -8.86 -21.94
CA ARG A 135 -16.77 -7.95 -21.31
C ARG A 135 -16.08 -6.96 -20.37
N GLY A 136 -14.95 -6.41 -20.77
CA GLY A 136 -14.49 -5.16 -20.15
C GLY A 136 -15.47 -4.07 -20.56
N LYS A 137 -16.25 -3.52 -19.63
CA LYS A 137 -16.80 -2.18 -19.87
C LYS A 137 -15.58 -1.30 -20.13
N LEU A 138 -15.58 -0.50 -21.21
CA LEU A 138 -14.81 0.73 -21.15
C LEU A 138 -15.38 1.49 -19.96
N ILE A 139 -14.83 1.28 -18.75
CA ILE A 139 -14.97 2.28 -17.72
C ILE A 139 -14.21 3.45 -18.31
N GLY A 140 -14.96 4.35 -18.94
CA GLY A 140 -14.48 5.61 -19.48
C GLY A 140 -13.71 6.25 -18.35
N THR A 141 -12.40 6.10 -18.40
CA THR A 141 -11.51 6.64 -17.39
C THR A 141 -11.73 8.13 -17.36
N LEU A 142 -11.78 8.67 -16.16
CA LEU A 142 -11.66 10.10 -15.84
C LEU A 142 -10.40 10.77 -16.45
N ALA A 143 -9.61 10.05 -17.27
CA ALA A 143 -8.46 10.53 -18.02
C ALA A 143 -8.82 11.49 -19.18
N VAL A 144 -10.10 11.78 -19.40
CA VAL A 144 -10.50 12.86 -20.33
C VAL A 144 -10.28 14.20 -19.62
N GLY A 145 -9.11 14.80 -19.84
CA GLY A 145 -8.92 16.26 -19.76
C GLY A 145 -8.65 16.87 -18.38
N LEU A 146 -7.91 16.19 -17.49
CA LEU A 146 -7.41 16.87 -16.28
C LEU A 146 -6.41 17.98 -16.68
N SER A 147 -6.62 19.20 -16.16
CA SER A 147 -5.66 20.28 -16.34
C SER A 147 -4.35 19.95 -15.62
N ALA A 148 -3.23 20.53 -16.08
CA ALA A 148 -1.96 20.46 -15.37
C ALA A 148 -2.10 20.95 -13.91
N GLY A 149 -2.97 21.94 -13.67
CA GLY A 149 -3.28 22.43 -12.32
C GLY A 149 -4.01 21.39 -11.45
N ASP A 150 -4.94 20.63 -12.03
CA ASP A 150 -5.68 19.59 -11.31
C ASP A 150 -4.77 18.42 -10.93
N LEU A 151 -3.89 18.01 -11.86
CA LEU A 151 -2.88 16.99 -11.61
C LEU A 151 -1.88 17.45 -10.53
N ALA A 152 -1.40 18.69 -10.61
CA ALA A 152 -0.50 19.24 -9.59
C ALA A 152 -1.17 19.31 -8.21
N ALA A 153 -2.42 19.77 -8.13
CA ALA A 153 -3.17 19.79 -6.87
C ALA A 153 -3.44 18.37 -6.33
N HIS A 154 -3.69 17.40 -7.20
CA HIS A 154 -3.83 16.00 -6.83
C HIS A 154 -2.53 15.44 -6.26
N GLY A 155 -1.41 15.59 -6.97
CA GLY A 155 -0.08 15.19 -6.52
C GLY A 155 0.32 15.86 -5.21
N ALA A 156 0.04 17.15 -5.06
CA ALA A 156 0.32 17.89 -3.83
C ALA A 156 -0.41 17.29 -2.62
N ARG A 157 -1.69 16.90 -2.76
CA ARG A 157 -2.43 16.23 -1.68
C ARG A 157 -1.80 14.88 -1.30
N PHE A 158 -1.37 14.11 -2.30
CA PHE A 158 -0.65 12.84 -2.11
C PHE A 158 0.82 12.99 -1.69
N MET A 159 1.34 14.21 -1.61
CA MET A 159 2.66 14.51 -1.05
C MET A 159 2.54 15.08 0.38
N VAL A 160 1.63 16.02 0.59
CA VAL A 160 1.42 16.73 1.88
C VAL A 160 0.82 15.81 2.94
N ALA A 161 -0.22 15.04 2.63
CA ALA A 161 -0.84 14.17 3.61
C ALA A 161 0.12 13.11 4.19
N PRO A 162 0.86 12.32 3.36
CA PRO A 162 1.84 11.40 3.90
C PRO A 162 3.04 12.12 4.52
N ALA A 163 3.42 13.33 4.09
CA ALA A 163 4.48 14.10 4.75
C ALA A 163 4.10 14.44 6.20
N ILE A 164 2.92 15.03 6.41
CA ILE A 164 2.43 15.37 7.75
C ILE A 164 2.31 14.10 8.60
N ALA A 165 1.71 13.04 8.06
CA ALA A 165 1.52 11.79 8.80
C ALA A 165 2.85 11.08 9.10
N GLY A 166 3.82 11.11 8.18
CA GLY A 166 5.15 10.55 8.37
C GLY A 166 5.93 11.31 9.44
N VAL A 167 5.91 12.65 9.41
CA VAL A 167 6.53 13.48 10.45
C VAL A 167 5.89 13.22 11.82
N LEU A 168 4.57 13.20 11.91
CA LEU A 168 3.88 12.87 13.16
C LEU A 168 4.16 11.45 13.64
N GLY A 169 4.27 10.49 12.71
CA GLY A 169 4.69 9.12 13.01
C GLY A 169 6.10 9.07 13.60
N ILE A 170 7.06 9.77 13.00
CA ILE A 170 8.42 9.89 13.53
C ILE A 170 8.42 10.56 14.90
N VAL A 171 7.72 11.69 15.06
CA VAL A 171 7.67 12.41 16.34
C VAL A 171 7.00 11.56 17.42
N SER A 172 6.01 10.73 17.06
CA SER A 172 5.34 9.86 18.02
C SER A 172 6.28 8.82 18.65
N THR A 173 7.38 8.45 17.99
CA THR A 173 8.38 7.53 18.56
C THR A 173 9.11 8.12 19.77
N ALA A 174 9.15 9.45 19.91
CA ALA A 174 9.71 10.11 21.09
C ALA A 174 8.86 9.87 22.35
N PHE A 175 7.57 9.61 22.20
CA PHE A 175 6.64 9.34 23.31
C PHE A 175 6.42 7.84 23.51
N TRP A 176 6.44 7.07 22.41
CA TRP A 176 6.36 5.61 22.42
C TRP A 176 7.52 5.03 21.60
N PRO A 177 8.65 4.70 22.25
CA PRO A 177 9.85 4.18 21.56
C PRO A 177 9.61 2.88 20.80
N GLU A 178 8.52 2.18 21.09
CA GLU A 178 8.13 0.92 20.42
C GLU A 178 7.54 1.15 19.02
N LEU A 179 7.17 2.39 18.68
CA LEU A 179 6.68 2.75 17.35
C LEU A 179 7.81 2.69 16.33
N SER A 180 7.63 1.85 15.32
CA SER A 180 8.72 1.43 14.42
C SER A 180 8.41 1.56 12.93
N HIS A 181 7.19 1.97 12.55
CA HIS A 181 6.75 1.93 11.15
C HIS A 181 6.07 3.24 10.67
N PRO A 182 6.75 4.41 10.67
CA PRO A 182 6.14 5.70 10.30
C PRO A 182 5.39 5.69 8.96
N TYR A 183 5.83 4.84 8.02
CA TYR A 183 5.16 4.68 6.72
C TYR A 183 3.74 4.10 6.81
N TRP A 184 3.37 3.38 7.88
CA TRP A 184 1.98 2.94 8.10
C TRP A 184 1.05 4.13 8.29
N ALA A 185 1.51 5.19 8.97
CA ALA A 185 0.79 6.44 9.08
C ALA A 185 0.67 7.15 7.71
N MET A 186 1.76 7.15 6.93
CA MET A 186 1.74 7.69 5.56
C MET A 186 0.69 7.01 4.68
N VAL A 187 0.65 5.68 4.69
CA VAL A 187 -0.36 4.90 3.95
C VAL A 187 -1.77 5.21 4.47
N ALA A 188 -1.93 5.33 5.78
CA ALA A 188 -3.22 5.64 6.37
C ALA A 188 -3.74 7.04 6.02
N ALA A 189 -2.84 8.00 5.80
CA ALA A 189 -3.19 9.35 5.38
C ALA A 189 -3.65 9.46 3.93
N VAL A 190 -3.14 8.62 3.03
CA VAL A 190 -3.53 8.67 1.62
C VAL A 190 -4.82 7.88 1.31
N ALA A 191 -5.18 6.90 2.14
CA ALA A 191 -6.36 6.07 1.90
C ALA A 191 -7.69 6.84 1.82
N PRO A 192 -7.95 7.87 2.64
CA PRO A 192 -9.13 8.72 2.52
C PRO A 192 -9.12 9.63 1.28
N ILE A 193 -8.00 9.84 0.60
CA ILE A 193 -7.89 10.80 -0.51
C ILE A 193 -8.40 10.20 -1.83
N THR A 194 -8.22 8.89 -2.01
CA THR A 194 -8.57 8.16 -3.25
C THR A 194 -10.05 8.24 -3.67
N PRO A 195 -11.05 8.15 -2.78
CA PRO A 195 -12.46 8.19 -3.20
C PRO A 195 -12.89 9.53 -3.84
N PRO A 196 -13.89 9.51 -4.75
CA PRO A 196 -14.22 10.64 -5.60
C PRO A 196 -14.94 11.79 -4.86
N HIS A 197 -15.76 11.50 -3.85
CA HIS A 197 -16.61 12.49 -3.19
C HIS A 197 -16.20 12.68 -1.73
N ARG A 198 -16.42 13.88 -1.18
CA ARG A 198 -15.98 14.25 0.18
C ARG A 198 -16.53 13.31 1.24
N THR A 199 -17.83 12.97 1.19
CA THR A 199 -18.45 12.03 2.14
C THR A 199 -17.83 10.64 2.04
N ALA A 200 -17.61 10.14 0.82
CA ALA A 200 -16.95 8.85 0.59
C ALA A 200 -15.50 8.85 1.10
N ARG A 201 -14.79 9.97 0.99
CA ARG A 201 -13.43 10.15 1.52
C ARG A 201 -13.40 10.07 3.05
N VAL A 202 -14.28 10.80 3.73
CA VAL A 202 -14.40 10.75 5.20
C VAL A 202 -14.81 9.34 5.66
N GLN A 203 -15.82 8.74 5.03
CA GLN A 203 -16.23 7.37 5.32
C GLN A 203 -15.10 6.38 5.11
N ARG A 204 -14.26 6.54 4.07
CA ARG A 204 -13.10 5.69 3.83
C ARG A 204 -12.06 5.81 4.94
N GLY A 205 -11.84 7.01 5.47
CA GLY A 205 -11.00 7.21 6.66
C GLY A 205 -11.55 6.56 7.91
N LEU A 206 -12.85 6.72 8.17
CA LEU A 206 -13.52 6.07 9.32
C LEU A 206 -13.50 4.54 9.19
N HIS A 207 -13.82 4.01 8.02
CA HIS A 207 -13.71 2.58 7.73
C HIS A 207 -12.29 2.07 7.93
N ARG A 208 -11.28 2.88 7.61
CA ARG A 208 -9.89 2.53 7.85
C ARG A 208 -9.59 2.39 9.34
N ILE A 209 -10.02 3.36 10.15
CA ILE A 209 -9.83 3.33 11.60
C ILE A 209 -10.58 2.14 12.20
N VAL A 210 -11.89 2.06 11.99
CA VAL A 210 -12.74 1.01 12.60
C VAL A 210 -12.32 -0.37 12.14
N GLY A 211 -12.11 -0.56 10.83
CA GLY A 211 -11.73 -1.84 10.26
C GLY A 211 -10.35 -2.31 10.70
N THR A 212 -9.37 -1.40 10.77
CA THR A 212 -8.04 -1.77 11.26
C THR A 212 -8.04 -2.04 12.76
N LEU A 213 -8.69 -1.21 13.59
CA LEU A 213 -8.78 -1.48 15.03
C LEU A 213 -9.50 -2.81 15.33
N GLY A 214 -10.58 -3.11 14.61
CA GLY A 214 -11.23 -4.43 14.68
C GLY A 214 -10.28 -5.55 14.26
N GLY A 215 -9.55 -5.38 13.16
CA GLY A 215 -8.56 -6.34 12.69
C GLY A 215 -7.39 -6.54 13.67
N LEU A 216 -7.06 -5.53 14.47
CA LEU A 216 -6.07 -5.64 15.54
C LEU A 216 -6.55 -6.49 16.71
N VAL A 217 -7.85 -6.45 17.05
CA VAL A 217 -8.43 -7.38 18.03
C VAL A 217 -8.31 -8.81 17.52
N VAL A 218 -8.62 -9.05 16.23
CA VAL A 218 -8.43 -10.37 15.60
C VAL A 218 -6.96 -10.77 15.59
N THR A 219 -6.04 -9.85 15.31
CA THR A 219 -4.59 -10.09 15.34
C THR A 219 -4.13 -10.52 16.72
N ALA A 220 -4.52 -9.76 17.75
CA ALA A 220 -4.17 -10.04 19.14
C ALA A 220 -4.69 -11.42 19.57
N PHE A 221 -5.91 -11.79 19.15
CA PHE A 221 -6.47 -13.12 19.41
C PHE A 221 -5.69 -14.23 18.70
N ILE A 222 -5.39 -14.10 17.41
CA ILE A 222 -4.67 -15.14 16.65
C ILE A 222 -3.25 -15.31 17.21
N LEU A 223 -2.58 -14.21 17.54
CA LEU A 223 -1.18 -14.22 17.97
C LEU A 223 -1.01 -14.36 19.50
N SER A 224 -2.08 -14.39 20.29
CA SER A 224 -1.97 -14.64 21.75
C SER A 224 -1.63 -16.09 22.09
N PHE A 225 -1.83 -17.02 21.16
CA PHE A 225 -1.51 -18.42 21.34
C PHE A 225 -0.13 -18.75 20.78
N PRO A 226 0.64 -19.66 21.40
CA PRO A 226 1.87 -20.17 20.81
C PRO A 226 1.54 -20.99 19.56
N SER A 227 1.53 -20.33 18.41
CA SER A 227 1.19 -20.93 17.12
C SER A 227 2.42 -21.54 16.45
N GLN A 228 2.30 -22.76 15.96
CA GLN A 228 3.31 -23.36 15.08
C GLN A 228 3.27 -22.69 13.70
N PRO A 229 4.40 -22.67 12.94
CA PRO A 229 4.46 -21.99 11.64
C PRO A 229 3.37 -22.41 10.64
N TRP A 230 3.00 -23.69 10.60
CA TRP A 230 1.95 -24.17 9.71
C TRP A 230 0.56 -23.66 10.08
N GLN A 231 0.28 -23.40 11.37
CA GLN A 231 -0.99 -22.84 11.83
C GLN A 231 -1.14 -21.39 11.35
N LEU A 232 -0.04 -20.62 11.38
CA LEU A 232 -0.03 -19.26 10.81
C LEU A 232 -0.29 -19.28 9.31
N VAL A 233 0.26 -20.26 8.57
CA VAL A 233 -0.03 -20.43 7.14
C VAL A 233 -1.53 -20.69 6.90
N VAL A 234 -2.16 -21.56 7.70
CA VAL A 234 -3.61 -21.80 7.61
C VAL A 234 -4.41 -20.53 7.85
N TRP A 235 -4.06 -19.77 8.91
CA TRP A 235 -4.70 -18.47 9.18
C TRP A 235 -4.53 -17.49 8.03
N VAL A 236 -3.33 -17.40 7.47
CA VAL A 236 -3.02 -16.54 6.33
C VAL A 236 -3.89 -16.89 5.12
N ILE A 237 -4.02 -18.17 4.79
CA ILE A 237 -4.86 -18.62 3.68
C ILE A 237 -6.34 -18.25 3.93
N LEU A 238 -6.84 -18.50 5.13
CA LEU A 238 -8.23 -18.20 5.49
C LEU A 238 -8.51 -16.69 5.47
N LEU A 239 -7.64 -15.89 6.07
CA LEU A 239 -7.75 -14.43 6.11
C LEU A 239 -7.62 -13.84 4.70
N GLN A 240 -6.74 -14.37 3.85
CA GLN A 240 -6.61 -13.97 2.45
C GLN A 240 -7.90 -14.23 1.68
N PHE A 241 -8.50 -15.42 1.85
CA PHE A 241 -9.78 -15.75 1.22
C PHE A 241 -10.89 -14.78 1.66
N LEU A 242 -11.04 -14.55 2.97
CA LEU A 242 -12.04 -13.62 3.50
C LEU A 242 -11.79 -12.18 3.04
N ALA A 243 -10.54 -11.73 3.02
CA ALA A 243 -10.17 -10.42 2.51
C ALA A 243 -10.64 -10.23 1.06
N GLU A 244 -10.42 -11.22 0.17
CA GLU A 244 -10.85 -11.15 -1.23
C GLU A 244 -12.39 -11.15 -1.36
N VAL A 245 -13.09 -11.91 -0.53
CA VAL A 245 -14.56 -11.93 -0.51
C VAL A 245 -15.13 -10.56 -0.10
N PHE A 246 -14.51 -9.87 0.86
CA PHE A 246 -15.07 -8.63 1.41
C PHE A 246 -14.51 -7.34 0.81
N VAL A 247 -13.34 -7.35 0.17
CA VAL A 247 -12.68 -6.13 -0.36
C VAL A 247 -13.56 -5.36 -1.36
N GLY A 248 -14.35 -6.07 -2.16
CA GLY A 248 -15.30 -5.48 -3.10
C GLY A 248 -16.66 -5.08 -2.50
N ARG A 249 -16.98 -5.53 -1.28
CA ARG A 249 -18.31 -5.35 -0.64
C ARG A 249 -18.32 -4.28 0.45
N ASN A 250 -17.40 -4.36 1.40
CA ASN A 250 -17.30 -3.39 2.49
C ASN A 250 -15.83 -3.25 2.92
N TYR A 251 -15.31 -2.02 2.84
CA TYR A 251 -13.90 -1.75 3.12
C TYR A 251 -13.51 -1.95 4.59
N ALA A 252 -14.35 -1.54 5.55
CA ALA A 252 -14.07 -1.73 6.97
C ALA A 252 -14.02 -3.22 7.31
N PHE A 253 -14.97 -3.98 6.77
CA PHE A 253 -15.04 -5.42 6.97
C PHE A 253 -13.88 -6.16 6.29
N ALA A 254 -13.44 -5.70 5.12
CA ALA A 254 -12.24 -6.23 4.49
C ALA A 254 -10.99 -6.01 5.36
N LEU A 255 -10.87 -4.84 5.99
CA LEU A 255 -9.74 -4.52 6.88
C LEU A 255 -9.70 -5.36 8.16
N LEU A 256 -10.84 -5.91 8.59
CA LEU A 256 -10.91 -6.88 9.68
C LEU A 256 -10.05 -8.13 9.38
N PHE A 257 -9.91 -8.50 8.10
CA PHE A 257 -9.13 -9.65 7.66
C PHE A 257 -7.76 -9.27 7.07
N ILE A 258 -7.69 -8.15 6.34
CA ILE A 258 -6.44 -7.66 5.74
C ILE A 258 -5.43 -7.27 6.82
N THR A 259 -5.87 -6.66 7.93
CA THR A 259 -4.96 -6.24 9.00
C THR A 259 -4.26 -7.43 9.68
N PRO A 260 -4.98 -8.45 10.20
CA PRO A 260 -4.32 -9.62 10.80
C PRO A 260 -3.52 -10.41 9.78
N LEU A 261 -3.94 -10.48 8.51
CA LEU A 261 -3.16 -11.08 7.44
C LEU A 261 -1.80 -10.38 7.29
N ALA A 262 -1.80 -9.05 7.16
CA ALA A 262 -0.59 -8.26 6.99
C ALA A 262 0.34 -8.39 8.19
N LEU A 263 -0.21 -8.32 9.41
CA LEU A 263 0.59 -8.43 10.63
C LEU A 263 1.12 -9.85 10.87
N ALA A 264 0.37 -10.89 10.49
CA ALA A 264 0.87 -12.27 10.50
C ALA A 264 2.04 -12.45 9.51
N MET A 265 1.96 -11.87 8.31
CA MET A 265 3.08 -11.84 7.36
C MET A 265 4.30 -11.14 7.95
N THR A 266 4.12 -9.98 8.59
CA THR A 266 5.21 -9.26 9.28
C THR A 266 5.82 -10.11 10.40
N GLN A 267 4.99 -10.79 11.20
CA GLN A 267 5.45 -11.63 12.30
C GLN A 267 6.23 -12.86 11.82
N ILE A 268 5.85 -13.44 10.67
CA ILE A 268 6.59 -14.55 10.03
C ILE A 268 7.94 -14.08 9.50
N ALA A 269 7.99 -12.88 8.89
CA ALA A 269 9.22 -12.33 8.33
C ALA A 269 10.21 -11.88 9.43
N HIS A 270 9.72 -11.13 10.42
CA HIS A 270 10.49 -10.60 11.54
C HIS A 270 9.71 -10.73 12.85
N PRO A 271 9.88 -11.85 13.58
CA PRO A 271 9.22 -12.07 14.85
C PRO A 271 9.55 -10.96 15.86
N GLN A 272 8.51 -10.32 16.38
CA GLN A 272 8.62 -9.25 17.37
C GLN A 272 7.53 -9.38 18.44
N ALA A 273 7.58 -8.54 19.47
CA ALA A 273 6.55 -8.56 20.51
C ALA A 273 5.18 -8.16 19.92
N VAL A 274 4.19 -9.03 20.06
CA VAL A 274 2.84 -8.83 19.50
C VAL A 274 2.21 -7.51 19.98
N GLY A 275 2.43 -7.16 21.26
CA GLY A 275 1.96 -5.90 21.83
C GLY A 275 2.54 -4.66 21.12
N GLN A 276 3.83 -4.69 20.77
CA GLN A 276 4.50 -3.59 20.05
C GLN A 276 3.94 -3.45 18.64
N LEU A 277 3.76 -4.58 17.94
CA LEU A 277 3.22 -4.62 16.58
C LEU A 277 1.79 -4.09 16.52
N VAL A 278 0.93 -4.53 17.45
CA VAL A 278 -0.48 -4.12 17.53
C VAL A 278 -0.59 -2.64 17.91
N THR A 279 0.16 -2.19 18.90
CA THR A 279 0.15 -0.78 19.35
C THR A 279 0.65 0.14 18.25
N SER A 280 1.76 -0.22 17.58
CA SER A 280 2.28 0.53 16.44
C SER A 280 1.25 0.69 15.35
N ARG A 281 0.60 -0.42 14.97
CA ARG A 281 -0.41 -0.38 13.93
C ARG A 281 -1.63 0.44 14.31
N ALA A 282 -2.05 0.41 15.58
CA ALA A 282 -3.18 1.20 16.08
C ALA A 282 -2.86 2.69 15.99
N VAL A 283 -1.75 3.12 16.61
CA VAL A 283 -1.35 4.53 16.71
C VAL A 283 -1.12 5.12 15.32
N GLU A 284 -0.32 4.47 14.48
CA GLU A 284 0.02 4.98 13.16
C GLU A 284 -1.20 5.05 12.24
N THR A 285 -2.13 4.08 12.35
CA THR A 285 -3.37 4.13 11.57
C THR A 285 -4.27 5.29 11.99
N VAL A 286 -4.39 5.54 13.30
CA VAL A 286 -5.20 6.65 13.83
C VAL A 286 -4.59 8.00 13.41
N ILE A 287 -3.28 8.19 13.62
CA ILE A 287 -2.56 9.41 13.20
C ILE A 287 -2.76 9.64 11.70
N GLY A 288 -2.44 8.65 10.88
CA GLY A 288 -2.51 8.79 9.43
C GLY A 288 -3.93 9.04 8.95
N ALA A 289 -4.91 8.25 9.37
CA ALA A 289 -6.29 8.43 8.92
C ALA A 289 -6.88 9.79 9.37
N ALA A 290 -6.54 10.26 10.57
CA ALA A 290 -6.93 11.59 11.04
C ALA A 290 -6.33 12.70 10.16
N VAL A 291 -5.02 12.64 9.86
CA VAL A 291 -4.36 13.57 8.94
C VAL A 291 -5.02 13.55 7.57
N GLY A 292 -5.29 12.36 7.02
CA GLY A 292 -5.95 12.21 5.73
C GLY A 292 -7.34 12.85 5.70
N ILE A 293 -8.15 12.65 6.75
CA ILE A 293 -9.47 13.27 6.90
C ILE A 293 -9.35 14.79 6.97
N VAL A 294 -8.41 15.33 7.76
CA VAL A 294 -8.19 16.78 7.89
C VAL A 294 -7.78 17.39 6.55
N VAL A 295 -6.82 16.78 5.83
CA VAL A 295 -6.41 17.23 4.50
C VAL A 295 -7.59 17.22 3.53
N VAL A 296 -8.46 16.21 3.61
CA VAL A 296 -9.68 16.15 2.79
C VAL A 296 -10.67 17.25 3.16
N VAL A 297 -10.90 17.49 4.45
CA VAL A 297 -11.88 18.47 4.94
C VAL A 297 -11.44 19.90 4.62
N VAL A 298 -10.16 20.21 4.77
CA VAL A 298 -9.59 21.54 4.54
C VAL A 298 -9.32 21.78 3.05
N GLY A 299 -8.67 20.83 2.38
CA GLY A 299 -8.17 20.98 1.00
C GLY A 299 -9.22 20.84 -0.11
N PHE A 300 -10.47 20.48 0.22
CA PHE A 300 -11.57 20.33 -0.75
C PHE A 300 -12.77 21.24 -0.48
N ARG A 301 -12.60 22.33 0.29
CA ARG A 301 -13.68 23.29 0.59
C ARG A 301 -14.36 23.92 -0.65
N HIS A 302 -13.81 23.77 -1.86
CA HIS A 302 -14.29 24.44 -3.08
C HIS A 302 -14.73 23.51 -4.22
N SER A 303 -14.74 22.19 -4.05
CA SER A 303 -15.34 21.32 -5.08
C SER A 303 -16.85 21.35 -4.90
N LYS A 304 -17.55 22.09 -5.76
CA LYS A 304 -19.02 22.05 -5.85
C LYS A 304 -19.47 20.59 -5.93
N GLU A 305 -20.49 20.28 -5.15
CA GLU A 305 -21.20 19.00 -5.12
C GLU A 305 -21.76 18.64 -6.49
#